data_AF-A0A5J4UNI3-F1
#
_entry.id   AF-A0A5J4UNI3-F1
#
_cell.length_a   1.000
_cell.length_b   1.000
_cell.length_c   1.000
_cell.angle_alpha   90.00
_cell.angle_beta   90.00
_cell.angle_gamma   90.00
#
_symmetry.space_group_name_H-M   'P 1'
#
loop_
_entity.id
_entity.type
_entity.pdbx_description
1 polymer ?
#
loop_
_entity_poly.entity_id
_entity_poly.type
_entity_poly.pdbx_seq_one_letter_code
_entity_poly.pdbx_strand_id
1 'polypeptide(L)'
;MIGDAFDASREQVQSRIIKERIEGAVVDLYEYRKFDDDKLKNKLLIGQAIDICLCKDKELSIIDFDIDHADKSIEKEKKIRQNNINIMSPQNDGLVQGTRGVIHAYCNKNRYKLPSNQNEKVVAYGDNIEIDIFAQMYTHKDGKLVENRVVQSDKKVRIMDEDVQKKEIFRYKKLNDQSNTTHLASQYHILGKWNLDLTVNDKYFSIINEDCTFDIMPAGIADI
;
A
#
# COMPACT_ATOMS: atom_id res chain seq x y z
N MET A 1 28.46 -6.59 -16.81
CA MET A 1 29.28 -5.52 -16.21
C MET A 1 28.43 -4.35 -15.73
N ILE A 2 27.56 -3.72 -16.53
CA ILE A 2 26.65 -2.66 -16.01
C ILE A 2 25.46 -3.25 -15.23
N GLY A 3 24.88 -4.36 -15.68
CA GLY A 3 23.76 -5.04 -14.97
C GLY A 3 24.12 -5.50 -13.56
N ASP A 4 25.29 -6.14 -13.42
CA ASP A 4 25.75 -6.75 -12.16
C ASP A 4 25.93 -5.72 -11.03
N ALA A 5 26.37 -4.50 -11.36
CA ALA A 5 26.53 -3.42 -10.39
C ALA A 5 25.19 -2.83 -9.91
N PHE A 6 24.20 -2.74 -10.81
CA PHE A 6 22.85 -2.29 -10.44
C PHE A 6 22.15 -3.30 -9.54
N ASP A 7 22.33 -4.60 -9.78
CA ASP A 7 21.68 -5.63 -8.98
C ASP A 7 22.32 -5.76 -7.60
N ALA A 8 23.65 -5.64 -7.47
CA ALA A 8 24.31 -5.57 -6.17
C ALA A 8 23.87 -4.35 -5.32
N SER A 9 23.67 -3.18 -5.95
CA SER A 9 23.17 -1.99 -5.25
C SER A 9 21.74 -2.15 -4.74
N ARG A 10 20.89 -2.88 -5.48
CA ARG A 10 19.51 -3.19 -5.09
C ARG A 10 19.48 -4.20 -3.96
N GLU A 11 20.28 -5.26 -4.04
CA GLU A 11 20.40 -6.23 -2.94
C GLU A 11 20.81 -5.55 -1.63
N GLN A 12 21.77 -4.62 -1.69
CA GLN A 12 22.20 -3.84 -0.52
C GLN A 12 21.07 -2.96 0.06
N VAL A 13 20.20 -2.42 -0.78
CA VAL A 13 19.01 -1.67 -0.31
C VAL A 13 17.99 -2.62 0.32
N GLN A 14 17.77 -3.78 -0.29
CA GLN A 14 16.75 -4.75 0.15
C GLN A 14 17.13 -5.48 1.43
N SER A 15 18.42 -5.54 1.75
CA SER A 15 18.89 -6.07 3.03
C SER A 15 18.61 -5.13 4.21
N ARG A 16 18.24 -3.86 3.96
CA ARG A 16 17.92 -2.89 5.02
C ARG A 16 16.51 -3.11 5.55
N ILE A 17 16.35 -2.86 6.85
CA ILE A 17 15.02 -2.89 7.48
C ILE A 17 14.19 -1.68 7.03
N ILE A 18 12.86 -1.80 7.04
CA ILE A 18 11.98 -0.68 6.64
C ILE A 18 12.30 0.60 7.43
N LYS A 19 12.59 0.49 8.73
CA LYS A 19 12.94 1.64 9.58
C LYS A 19 14.11 2.46 9.04
N GLU A 20 15.14 1.82 8.49
CA GLU A 20 16.30 2.49 7.88
C GLU A 20 15.94 3.10 6.52
N ARG A 21 15.10 2.41 5.75
CA ARG A 21 14.69 2.81 4.41
C ARG A 21 13.84 4.09 4.40
N ILE A 22 13.04 4.30 5.44
CA ILE A 22 12.18 5.49 5.61
C ILE A 22 12.85 6.63 6.40
N GLU A 23 14.13 6.50 6.77
CA GLU A 23 14.82 7.51 7.56
C GLU A 23 14.93 8.83 6.78
N GLY A 24 14.41 9.91 7.37
CA GLY A 24 14.32 11.24 6.73
C GLY A 24 13.12 11.40 5.80
N ALA A 25 12.26 10.39 5.70
CA ALA A 25 11.03 10.42 4.91
C ALA A 25 9.75 10.58 5.75
N VAL A 26 9.89 10.68 7.07
CA VAL A 26 8.76 10.88 7.98
C VAL A 26 8.40 12.37 8.03
N VAL A 27 7.14 12.68 7.74
CA VAL A 27 6.57 14.03 7.77
C VAL A 27 5.50 14.14 8.84
N ASP A 28 5.43 15.29 9.49
CA ASP A 28 4.44 15.57 10.52
C ASP A 28 3.08 15.90 9.89
N LEU A 29 2.00 15.47 10.55
CA LEU A 29 0.63 15.74 10.15
C LEU A 29 -0.01 16.69 11.15
N TYR A 30 -0.52 17.83 10.67
CA TYR A 30 -1.14 18.86 11.51
C TYR A 30 -2.66 18.95 11.27
N GLU A 31 -3.39 19.45 12.26
CA GLU A 31 -4.86 19.54 12.25
C GLU A 31 -5.47 19.98 10.89
N TYR A 32 -6.49 19.24 10.47
CA TYR A 32 -7.33 19.44 9.28
C TYR A 32 -6.68 19.19 7.91
N ARG A 33 -5.42 18.75 7.86
CA ARG A 33 -4.80 18.33 6.59
C ARG A 33 -3.96 17.08 6.80
N LYS A 34 -4.09 16.11 5.90
CA LYS A 34 -3.17 14.96 5.80
C LYS A 34 -1.73 15.38 5.42
N PHE A 35 -1.39 16.67 5.47
CA PHE A 35 -0.20 17.24 4.86
C PHE A 35 0.35 18.42 5.64
N ASP A 36 1.68 18.44 5.76
CA ASP A 36 2.45 19.57 6.25
C ASP A 36 2.36 20.77 5.30
N ASP A 37 2.10 21.97 5.83
CA ASP A 37 2.04 23.25 5.12
C ASP A 37 2.88 24.24 5.95
N ASP A 38 3.85 24.91 5.32
CA ASP A 38 4.81 25.79 6.00
C ASP A 38 4.15 26.98 6.73
N LYS A 39 2.87 27.25 6.47
CA LYS A 39 2.11 28.35 7.09
C LYS A 39 1.52 28.02 8.47
N LEU A 40 1.84 26.88 9.07
CA LEU A 40 1.08 26.29 10.18
C LEU A 40 1.66 26.51 11.59
N LYS A 41 2.16 27.71 11.91
CA LYS A 41 2.80 28.02 13.20
C LYS A 41 1.96 27.80 14.48
N ASN A 42 0.67 27.48 14.39
CA ASN A 42 -0.23 27.32 15.55
C ASN A 42 -1.11 26.05 15.53
N LYS A 43 -0.80 25.04 14.70
CA LYS A 43 -1.64 23.83 14.59
C LYS A 43 -1.16 22.69 15.49
N LEU A 44 -2.13 21.92 16.01
CA LEU A 44 -1.84 20.71 16.77
C LEU A 44 -1.30 19.61 15.86
N LEU A 45 -0.17 19.01 16.25
CA LEU A 45 0.37 17.78 15.65
C LEU A 45 -0.61 16.63 15.94
N ILE A 46 -1.19 16.07 14.89
CA ILE A 46 -2.21 15.01 14.98
C ILE A 46 -1.68 13.62 14.62
N GLY A 47 -0.51 13.52 13.99
CA GLY A 47 0.08 12.24 13.57
C GLY A 47 1.33 12.42 12.72
N GLN A 48 1.79 11.33 12.11
CA GLN A 48 2.95 11.30 11.20
C GLN A 48 2.65 10.40 10.00
N ALA A 49 3.17 10.77 8.83
CA ALA A 49 3.13 9.97 7.61
C ALA A 49 4.54 9.75 7.06
N ILE A 50 4.68 8.73 6.22
CA ILE A 50 5.87 8.47 5.42
C ILE A 50 5.62 9.05 4.05
N ASP A 51 6.41 10.03 3.63
CA ASP A 51 6.45 10.51 2.26
C ASP A 51 7.40 9.62 1.46
N ILE A 52 6.84 8.69 0.67
CA ILE A 52 7.63 7.74 -0.12
C ILE A 52 8.58 8.47 -1.06
N CYS A 53 8.26 9.71 -1.49
CA CYS A 53 9.15 10.49 -2.34
C CYS A 53 10.47 10.86 -1.67
N LEU A 54 10.48 10.94 -0.34
CA LEU A 54 11.65 11.29 0.47
C LEU A 54 12.48 10.06 0.86
N CYS A 55 12.00 8.84 0.58
CA CYS A 55 12.76 7.61 0.82
C CYS A 55 14.01 7.60 -0.06
N LYS A 56 15.18 7.46 0.58
CA LYS A 56 16.49 7.59 -0.09
C LYS A 56 16.74 6.49 -1.13
N ASP A 57 16.17 5.31 -0.92
CA ASP A 57 16.50 4.13 -1.70
C ASP A 57 15.74 3.98 -3.03
N LYS A 58 14.64 4.73 -3.22
CA LYS A 58 13.79 4.71 -4.43
C LYS A 58 13.20 3.34 -4.82
N GLU A 59 13.37 2.31 -3.99
CA GLU A 59 12.93 0.94 -4.22
C GLU A 59 11.78 0.54 -3.29
N LEU A 60 11.45 1.33 -2.27
CA LEU A 60 10.28 1.07 -1.41
C LEU A 60 9.00 1.49 -2.12
N SER A 61 8.00 0.60 -2.10
CA SER A 61 6.65 0.83 -2.61
C SER A 61 5.63 0.34 -1.57
N ILE A 62 4.42 0.86 -1.65
CA ILE A 62 3.30 0.45 -0.79
C ILE A 62 2.13 0.08 -1.69
N ILE A 63 1.53 -1.07 -1.44
CA ILE A 63 0.26 -1.48 -2.03
C ILE A 63 -0.81 -1.35 -0.95
N ASP A 64 -1.80 -0.54 -1.22
CA ASP A 64 -2.98 -0.35 -0.41
C ASP A 64 -4.12 -1.22 -0.95
N PHE A 65 -4.72 -2.00 -0.06
CA PHE A 65 -5.90 -2.83 -0.34
C PHE A 65 -7.04 -2.32 0.53
N ASP A 66 -7.98 -1.60 -0.07
CA ASP A 66 -9.22 -1.17 0.55
C ASP A 66 -10.38 -2.02 0.03
N ILE A 67 -11.32 -2.36 0.91
CA ILE A 67 -12.51 -3.14 0.54
C ILE A 67 -13.68 -2.22 0.82
N ASP A 68 -14.42 -1.89 -0.23
CA ASP A 68 -15.57 -1.01 -0.10
C ASP A 68 -16.60 -1.64 0.82
N HIS A 69 -17.05 -0.82 1.76
CA HIS A 69 -17.99 -1.21 2.79
C HIS A 69 -19.41 -1.14 2.21
N ALA A 70 -19.80 -2.15 1.43
CA ALA A 70 -21.20 -2.33 1.10
C ALA A 70 -21.93 -2.83 2.35
N ASP A 71 -22.94 -2.08 2.81
CA ASP A 71 -23.75 -2.26 4.05
C ASP A 71 -24.33 -3.68 4.33
N LYS A 72 -24.04 -4.69 3.49
CA LYS A 72 -24.72 -5.99 3.46
C LYS A 72 -23.83 -7.19 3.84
N SER A 73 -22.49 -7.07 4.03
CA SER A 73 -21.68 -8.29 4.30
C SER A 73 -20.39 -8.15 5.14
N ILE A 74 -20.51 -7.59 6.35
CA ILE A 74 -19.41 -7.46 7.33
C ILE A 74 -18.60 -8.77 7.53
N GLU A 75 -19.25 -9.93 7.61
CA GLU A 75 -18.54 -11.20 7.83
C GLU A 75 -17.73 -11.65 6.61
N LYS A 76 -18.23 -11.39 5.38
CA LYS A 76 -17.48 -11.66 4.16
C LYS A 76 -16.28 -10.73 4.03
N GLU A 77 -16.47 -9.44 4.31
CA GLU A 77 -15.37 -8.46 4.34
C GLU A 77 -14.26 -8.89 5.29
N LYS A 78 -14.60 -9.32 6.52
CA LYS A 78 -13.63 -9.84 7.49
C LYS A 78 -12.88 -11.06 6.94
N LYS A 79 -13.59 -11.98 6.29
CA LYS A 79 -12.98 -13.20 5.73
C LYS A 79 -12.04 -12.88 4.57
N ILE A 80 -12.45 -12.00 3.66
CA ILE A 80 -11.62 -11.50 2.56
C ILE A 80 -10.36 -10.81 3.11
N ARG A 81 -10.49 -9.93 4.11
CA ARG A 81 -9.33 -9.29 4.77
C ARG A 81 -8.38 -10.31 5.37
N GLN A 82 -8.90 -11.32 6.06
CA GLN A 82 -8.05 -12.36 6.64
C GLN A 82 -7.34 -13.18 5.55
N ASN A 83 -8.02 -13.48 4.44
CA ASN A 83 -7.41 -14.19 3.33
C ASN A 83 -6.32 -13.36 2.64
N ASN A 84 -6.51 -12.05 2.48
CA ASN A 84 -5.49 -11.12 2.01
C ASN A 84 -4.24 -11.16 2.90
N ILE A 85 -4.43 -11.07 4.21
CA ILE A 85 -3.35 -11.18 5.19
C ILE A 85 -2.63 -12.52 5.04
N ASN A 86 -3.36 -13.63 4.90
CA ASN A 86 -2.77 -14.96 4.78
C ASN A 86 -1.95 -15.13 3.48
N ILE A 87 -2.36 -14.49 2.38
CA ILE A 87 -1.63 -14.53 1.10
C ILE A 87 -0.31 -13.76 1.19
N MET A 88 -0.29 -12.62 1.88
CA MET A 88 0.87 -11.72 1.98
C MET A 88 1.81 -12.06 3.15
N SER A 89 1.28 -12.51 4.28
CA SER A 89 2.07 -12.71 5.52
C SER A 89 3.30 -13.61 5.39
N PRO A 90 3.36 -14.66 4.55
CA PRO A 90 4.55 -15.50 4.41
C PRO A 90 5.76 -14.82 3.73
N GLN A 91 5.59 -13.62 3.14
CA GLN A 91 6.52 -13.11 2.12
C GLN A 91 7.49 -12.03 2.65
N ASN A 92 7.66 -11.91 3.97
CA ASN A 92 8.36 -10.77 4.59
C ASN A 92 7.78 -9.43 4.11
N ASP A 93 6.47 -9.34 3.92
CA ASP A 93 5.80 -8.09 3.58
C ASP A 93 5.67 -7.23 4.83
N GLY A 94 6.00 -5.94 4.78
CA GLY A 94 5.72 -5.08 5.92
C GLY A 94 4.22 -4.81 6.02
N LEU A 95 3.47 -5.56 6.83
CA LEU A 95 2.00 -5.50 6.82
C LEU A 95 1.44 -4.60 7.93
N VAL A 96 0.51 -3.72 7.55
CA VAL A 96 -0.18 -2.79 8.47
C VAL A 96 -1.66 -2.76 8.15
N GLN A 97 -2.53 -2.76 9.16
CA GLN A 97 -3.98 -2.69 9.02
C GLN A 97 -4.55 -1.39 9.59
N GLY A 98 -5.33 -0.64 8.80
CA GLY A 98 -6.03 0.58 9.21
C GLY A 98 -7.34 0.34 9.96
N THR A 99 -7.95 1.41 10.48
CA THR A 99 -9.18 1.36 11.32
C THR A 99 -10.43 0.90 10.58
N ARG A 100 -10.43 1.03 9.25
CA ARG A 100 -11.48 0.50 8.38
C ARG A 100 -11.11 -0.84 7.77
N GLY A 101 -10.04 -1.48 8.24
CA GLY A 101 -9.57 -2.79 7.77
C GLY A 101 -8.83 -2.78 6.43
N VAL A 102 -8.57 -1.59 5.89
CA VAL A 102 -7.55 -1.30 4.88
C VAL A 102 -6.24 -2.01 5.22
N ILE A 103 -5.58 -2.65 4.26
CA ILE A 103 -4.29 -3.33 4.45
C ILE A 103 -3.23 -2.65 3.59
N HIS A 104 -2.16 -2.16 4.22
CA HIS A 104 -0.97 -1.70 3.53
C HIS A 104 0.10 -2.79 3.54
N ALA A 105 0.61 -3.12 2.36
CA ALA A 105 1.75 -4.00 2.18
C ALA A 105 2.96 -3.21 1.67
N TYR A 106 4.03 -3.18 2.46
CA TYR A 106 5.30 -2.57 2.07
C TYR A 106 6.11 -3.59 1.28
N CYS A 107 6.56 -3.21 0.09
CA CYS A 107 7.21 -4.11 -0.86
C CYS A 107 8.35 -3.43 -1.63
N ASN A 108 9.15 -4.24 -2.33
CA ASN A 108 10.19 -3.78 -3.23
C ASN A 108 9.62 -3.51 -4.63
N LYS A 109 9.82 -2.30 -5.13
CA LYS A 109 9.42 -1.89 -6.48
C LYS A 109 10.07 -2.74 -7.56
N ASN A 110 11.35 -3.10 -7.41
CA ASN A 110 12.05 -3.98 -8.35
C ASN A 110 11.93 -3.58 -9.83
N ARG A 111 12.08 -2.28 -10.11
CA ARG A 111 11.89 -1.67 -11.44
C ARG A 111 10.48 -1.80 -12.03
N TYR A 112 9.50 -2.30 -11.28
CA TYR A 112 8.10 -2.28 -11.69
C TYR A 112 7.69 -0.83 -11.97
N LYS A 113 7.20 -0.57 -13.18
CA LYS A 113 6.85 0.76 -13.67
C LYS A 113 5.35 0.84 -13.88
N LEU A 114 4.65 1.43 -12.92
CA LEU A 114 3.25 1.76 -13.10
C LEU A 114 3.10 2.85 -14.17
N PRO A 115 2.13 2.69 -15.10
CA PRO A 115 1.80 3.70 -16.09
C PRO A 115 1.17 4.94 -15.43
N SER A 116 0.51 4.78 -14.27
CA SER A 116 -0.02 5.88 -13.47
C SER A 116 -0.13 5.50 -11.99
N ASN A 117 -0.10 6.50 -11.11
CA ASN A 117 -0.49 6.35 -9.70
C ASN A 117 -2.00 6.54 -9.56
N GLN A 118 -2.81 5.69 -10.18
CA GLN A 118 -4.26 5.72 -9.99
C GLN A 118 -4.71 4.54 -9.14
N ASN A 119 -5.72 4.77 -8.31
CA ASN A 119 -6.42 3.71 -7.60
C ASN A 119 -7.12 2.84 -8.64
N GLU A 120 -6.86 1.54 -8.57
CA GLU A 120 -7.44 0.56 -9.47
C GLU A 120 -8.55 -0.16 -8.74
N LYS A 121 -9.79 0.11 -9.19
CA LYS A 121 -10.99 -0.56 -8.67
C LYS A 121 -11.00 -1.98 -9.21
N VAL A 122 -10.63 -2.93 -8.36
CA VAL A 122 -10.60 -4.36 -8.68
C VAL A 122 -11.90 -4.98 -8.16
N VAL A 123 -12.85 -5.15 -9.07
CA VAL A 123 -14.12 -5.82 -8.77
C VAL A 123 -13.88 -7.32 -8.81
N ALA A 124 -14.19 -8.03 -7.73
CA ALA A 124 -14.13 -9.48 -7.74
C ALA A 124 -15.01 -10.16 -6.70
N TYR A 125 -16.31 -9.85 -6.55
CA TYR A 125 -17.25 -10.78 -5.87
C TYR A 125 -18.70 -10.45 -6.25
N GLY A 126 -19.20 -11.04 -7.33
CA GLY A 126 -20.50 -10.65 -7.89
C GLY A 126 -20.63 -9.13 -8.08
N ASP A 127 -21.86 -8.60 -7.98
CA ASP A 127 -22.14 -7.18 -8.20
C ASP A 127 -21.95 -6.28 -6.96
N ASN A 128 -21.46 -6.79 -5.81
CA ASN A 128 -21.66 -6.12 -4.51
C ASN A 128 -20.43 -5.96 -3.58
N ILE A 129 -19.24 -6.46 -3.92
CA ILE A 129 -18.01 -6.15 -3.14
C ILE A 129 -16.92 -5.67 -4.10
N GLU A 130 -16.41 -4.48 -3.85
CA GLU A 130 -15.36 -3.82 -4.60
C GLU A 130 -14.08 -3.79 -3.76
N ILE A 131 -12.94 -4.13 -4.38
CA ILE A 131 -11.63 -4.04 -3.74
C ILE A 131 -10.81 -3.01 -4.49
N ASP A 132 -10.51 -1.91 -3.83
CA ASP A 132 -9.65 -0.87 -4.35
C ASP A 132 -8.19 -1.26 -4.08
N ILE A 133 -7.42 -1.47 -5.15
CA ILE A 133 -5.99 -1.77 -5.06
C ILE A 133 -5.22 -0.58 -5.59
N PHE A 134 -4.40 0.01 -4.73
CA PHE A 134 -3.57 1.15 -5.09
C PHE A 134 -2.10 0.86 -4.82
N ALA A 135 -1.31 0.77 -5.88
CA ALA A 135 0.13 0.72 -5.75
C ALA A 135 0.72 2.14 -5.89
N GLN A 136 1.28 2.66 -4.80
CA GLN A 136 1.80 4.03 -4.76
C GLN A 136 3.24 4.08 -5.25
N MET A 137 3.47 4.75 -6.38
CA MET A 137 4.80 4.95 -6.97
C MET A 137 5.19 6.42 -7.08
N TYR A 138 6.43 6.74 -7.43
CA TYR A 138 6.85 8.13 -7.69
C TYR A 138 6.12 8.68 -8.92
N THR A 139 5.36 9.78 -8.79
CA THR A 139 5.02 10.61 -9.96
C THR A 139 5.22 12.09 -9.72
N HIS A 140 5.98 12.70 -10.63
CA HIS A 140 5.84 14.10 -10.98
C HIS A 140 4.75 14.18 -12.05
N LYS A 141 3.62 14.82 -11.75
CA LYS A 141 2.66 15.24 -12.78
C LYS A 141 2.80 16.75 -12.93
N ASP A 142 3.22 17.21 -14.10
CA ASP A 142 3.34 18.64 -14.43
C ASP A 142 4.18 19.46 -13.44
N GLY A 143 5.26 18.86 -12.92
CA GLY A 143 6.14 19.49 -11.91
C GLY A 143 5.57 19.52 -10.49
N LYS A 144 4.35 19.01 -10.26
CA LYS A 144 3.74 18.84 -8.94
C LYS A 144 3.87 17.39 -8.48
N LEU A 145 4.27 17.21 -7.22
CA LEU A 145 4.24 15.91 -6.54
C LEU A 145 2.78 15.49 -6.37
N VAL A 146 2.41 14.34 -6.92
CA VAL A 146 1.12 13.70 -6.62
C VAL A 146 1.29 12.83 -5.37
N GLU A 147 0.24 12.80 -4.56
CA GLU A 147 0.19 12.34 -3.17
C GLU A 147 0.81 10.95 -2.95
N ASN A 148 2.01 10.93 -2.36
CA ASN A 148 2.81 9.74 -2.07
C ASN A 148 3.05 9.50 -0.57
N ARG A 149 2.07 9.90 0.26
CA ARG A 149 2.18 9.84 1.72
C ARG A 149 1.31 8.75 2.30
N VAL A 150 1.89 7.92 3.16
CA VAL A 150 1.20 6.83 3.87
C VAL A 150 1.29 7.05 5.37
N VAL A 151 0.17 6.96 6.08
CA VAL A 151 0.17 7.10 7.54
C VAL A 151 1.01 6.00 8.19
N GLN A 152 1.85 6.40 9.15
CA GLN A 152 2.71 5.46 9.85
C GLN A 152 1.92 4.54 10.80
N SER A 153 2.35 3.29 10.90
CA SER A 153 1.84 2.34 11.90
C SER A 153 2.03 2.87 13.34
N ASP A 154 1.11 2.49 14.23
CA ASP A 154 1.05 2.89 15.65
C ASP A 154 0.75 4.37 15.93
N LYS A 155 0.47 5.18 14.91
CA LYS A 155 0.06 6.57 15.07
C LYS A 155 -1.46 6.70 14.92
N LYS A 156 -2.02 7.67 15.66
CA LYS A 156 -3.38 8.16 15.46
C LYS A 156 -3.28 9.26 14.43
N VAL A 157 -4.22 9.34 13.50
CA VAL A 157 -4.41 10.52 12.63
C VAL A 157 -5.86 10.94 12.76
N ARG A 158 -6.09 12.22 13.04
CA ARG A 158 -7.43 12.79 13.13
C ARG A 158 -7.77 13.44 11.79
N ILE A 159 -8.74 12.90 11.08
CA ILE A 159 -9.27 13.52 9.86
C ILE A 159 -10.60 14.17 10.21
N MET A 160 -10.82 15.40 9.73
CA MET A 160 -12.15 16.00 9.68
C MET A 160 -12.67 15.85 8.27
N ASP A 161 -13.88 15.32 8.17
CA ASP A 161 -14.72 15.48 7.00
C ASP A 161 -15.29 16.90 7.04
N GLU A 162 -14.95 17.72 6.02
CA GLU A 162 -15.39 19.12 5.94
C GLU A 162 -16.91 19.25 5.84
N ASP A 163 -17.59 18.24 5.26
CA ASP A 163 -19.02 18.26 5.03
C ASP A 163 -19.83 17.81 6.26
N VAL A 164 -19.22 17.04 7.18
CA VAL A 164 -19.95 16.35 8.26
C VAL A 164 -19.48 16.75 9.66
N GLN A 165 -18.44 17.57 9.79
CA GLN A 165 -17.75 17.86 11.08
C GLN A 165 -17.43 16.60 11.90
N LYS A 166 -17.29 15.45 11.26
CA LYS A 166 -17.04 14.18 11.92
C LYS A 166 -15.55 14.04 12.18
N LYS A 167 -15.18 13.85 13.44
CA LYS A 167 -13.80 13.57 13.85
C LYS A 167 -13.57 12.07 13.84
N GLU A 168 -12.83 11.59 12.86
CA GLU A 168 -12.44 10.17 12.79
C GLU A 168 -10.97 10.00 13.15
N ILE A 169 -10.69 9.02 14.02
CA ILE A 169 -9.32 8.68 14.44
C ILE A 169 -8.92 7.43 13.68
N PHE A 170 -8.05 7.60 12.69
CA PHE A 170 -7.41 6.50 11.99
C PHE A 170 -6.24 5.99 12.84
N ARG A 171 -6.26 4.70 13.15
CA ARG A 171 -5.20 3.92 13.79
C ARG A 171 -4.77 2.83 12.83
N TYR A 172 -3.46 2.69 12.72
CA TYR A 172 -2.82 1.64 11.95
C TYR A 172 -2.15 0.65 12.90
N LYS A 173 -2.58 -0.61 12.86
CA LYS A 173 -2.04 -1.70 13.66
C LYS A 173 -1.03 -2.49 12.81
N LYS A 174 0.16 -2.74 13.36
CA LYS A 174 1.12 -3.67 12.76
C LYS A 174 0.55 -5.09 12.75
N LEU A 175 0.60 -5.75 11.60
CA LEU A 175 0.20 -7.16 11.47
C LEU A 175 1.39 -8.11 11.67
N ASN A 176 2.62 -7.64 11.42
CA ASN A 176 3.87 -8.34 11.70
C ASN A 176 4.95 -7.37 12.18
N ASP A 177 6.21 -7.81 12.28
CA ASP A 177 7.35 -6.95 12.64
C ASP A 177 7.79 -6.05 11.48
N GLN A 178 6.83 -5.27 10.98
CA GLN A 178 6.93 -4.43 9.79
C GLN A 178 8.19 -3.55 9.80
N SER A 179 8.52 -2.94 10.95
CA SER A 179 9.67 -2.03 11.04
C SER A 179 11.03 -2.72 10.85
N ASN A 180 11.15 -3.98 11.28
CA ASN A 180 12.40 -4.75 11.22
C ASN A 180 12.40 -5.75 10.06
N THR A 181 11.38 -5.71 9.20
CA THR A 181 11.30 -6.60 8.05
C THR A 181 12.34 -6.17 7.00
N THR A 182 13.09 -7.15 6.48
CA THR A 182 14.05 -7.01 5.37
C THR A 182 13.62 -7.92 4.23
N HIS A 183 14.26 -7.80 3.06
CA HIS A 183 14.00 -8.67 1.91
C HIS A 183 12.51 -8.75 1.57
N LEU A 184 11.85 -7.59 1.57
CA LEU A 184 10.42 -7.48 1.26
C LEU A 184 10.11 -8.16 -0.07
N ALA A 185 8.92 -8.74 -0.22
CA ALA A 185 8.49 -9.25 -1.51
C ALA A 185 8.54 -8.16 -2.58
N SER A 186 8.66 -8.58 -3.84
CA SER A 186 8.55 -7.66 -4.95
C SER A 186 7.10 -7.27 -5.18
N GLN A 187 6.87 -6.05 -5.68
CA GLN A 187 5.55 -5.58 -6.08
C GLN A 187 4.90 -6.54 -7.09
N TYR A 188 5.69 -7.04 -8.06
CA TYR A 188 5.25 -8.07 -9.00
C TYR A 188 4.80 -9.35 -8.29
N HIS A 189 5.52 -9.79 -7.25
CA HIS A 189 5.17 -11.00 -6.52
C HIS A 189 3.85 -10.86 -5.77
N ILE A 190 3.63 -9.73 -5.09
CA ILE A 190 2.38 -9.46 -4.36
C ILE A 190 1.20 -9.35 -5.34
N LEU A 191 1.33 -8.56 -6.40
CA LEU A 191 0.28 -8.39 -7.41
C LEU A 191 0.00 -9.69 -8.17
N GLY A 192 1.04 -10.50 -8.45
CA GLY A 192 0.90 -11.81 -9.09
C GLY A 192 0.07 -12.81 -8.29
N LYS A 193 0.04 -12.71 -6.95
CA LYS A 193 -0.88 -13.53 -6.12
C LYS A 193 -2.35 -13.15 -6.30
N TRP A 194 -2.60 -11.91 -6.70
CA TRP A 194 -3.90 -11.38 -7.08
C TRP A 194 -4.18 -11.53 -8.57
N ASN A 195 -3.26 -12.19 -9.29
CA ASN A 195 -3.27 -12.28 -10.74
C ASN A 195 -3.47 -10.91 -11.40
N LEU A 196 -2.84 -9.88 -10.84
CA LEU A 196 -3.00 -8.50 -11.24
C LEU A 196 -1.71 -8.02 -11.89
N ASP A 197 -1.81 -7.45 -13.08
CA ASP A 197 -0.74 -6.67 -13.67
C ASP A 197 -1.24 -5.26 -13.97
N LEU A 198 -0.75 -4.32 -13.16
CA LEU A 198 -1.05 -2.90 -13.28
C LEU A 198 -0.27 -2.19 -14.39
N THR A 199 0.65 -2.89 -15.09
CA THR A 199 1.40 -2.31 -16.21
C THR A 199 0.70 -2.44 -17.56
N VAL A 200 -0.23 -3.38 -17.70
CA VAL A 200 -0.96 -3.64 -18.93
C VAL A 200 -2.33 -2.95 -18.91
N ASN A 201 -2.87 -2.66 -20.10
CA ASN A 201 -4.19 -2.03 -20.22
C ASN A 201 -5.32 -3.00 -19.83
N ASP A 202 -5.18 -4.27 -20.22
CA ASP A 202 -6.13 -5.34 -19.92
C ASP A 202 -5.70 -6.02 -18.62
N LYS A 203 -6.20 -5.50 -17.51
CA LYS A 203 -5.91 -6.03 -16.17
C LYS A 203 -6.57 -7.38 -15.98
N TYR A 204 -5.79 -8.34 -15.50
CA TYR A 204 -6.31 -9.60 -15.01
C TYR A 204 -6.64 -9.46 -13.52
N PHE A 205 -7.65 -10.18 -13.05
CA PHE A 205 -8.09 -10.14 -11.66
C PHE A 205 -8.34 -11.56 -11.16
N SER A 206 -7.94 -11.85 -9.92
CA SER A 206 -8.41 -13.03 -9.20
C SER A 206 -9.91 -12.98 -8.99
N ILE A 207 -10.58 -14.13 -9.14
CA ILE A 207 -12.00 -14.29 -8.80
C ILE A 207 -12.09 -14.64 -7.31
N ILE A 208 -12.95 -13.94 -6.55
CA ILE A 208 -13.26 -14.36 -5.18
C ILE A 208 -14.42 -15.36 -5.22
N ASN A 209 -14.17 -16.55 -4.70
CA ASN A 209 -15.11 -17.65 -4.63
C ASN A 209 -16.19 -17.39 -3.57
N GLU A 210 -17.30 -18.14 -3.62
CA GLU A 210 -18.40 -18.04 -2.64
C GLU A 210 -17.92 -18.17 -1.19
N ASP A 211 -16.89 -18.99 -0.96
CA ASP A 211 -16.25 -19.19 0.33
C ASP A 211 -15.21 -18.11 0.68
N CYS A 212 -15.14 -17.02 -0.07
CA CYS A 212 -14.20 -15.91 0.04
C CYS A 212 -12.73 -16.26 -0.23
N THR A 213 -12.42 -17.43 -0.79
CA THR A 213 -11.07 -17.75 -1.28
C THR A 213 -10.81 -17.11 -2.64
N PHE A 214 -9.54 -17.09 -3.07
CA PHE A 214 -9.14 -16.52 -4.35
C PHE A 214 -8.78 -17.63 -5.33
N ASP A 215 -9.29 -17.55 -6.55
CA ASP A 215 -8.76 -18.34 -7.65
C ASP A 215 -7.36 -17.83 -8.01
N ILE A 216 -6.40 -18.74 -7.90
CA ILE A 216 -5.04 -18.55 -8.41
C ILE A 216 -5.08 -19.00 -9.88
N MET A 217 -4.84 -18.10 -10.83
CA MET A 217 -4.75 -18.52 -12.22
C MET A 217 -3.60 -19.52 -12.42
N PRO A 218 -3.75 -20.52 -13.31
CA PRO A 218 -2.68 -21.46 -13.62
C PRO A 218 -1.43 -20.71 -14.11
N ALA A 219 -0.25 -21.11 -13.63
CA ALA A 219 1.04 -20.46 -13.90
C ALA A 219 1.45 -20.32 -15.38
N GLY A 220 0.66 -20.82 -16.33
CA GLY A 220 0.98 -20.86 -17.76
C GLY A 220 0.84 -19.53 -18.52
N ILE A 221 0.36 -18.45 -17.90
CA ILE A 221 0.24 -17.11 -18.52
C ILE A 221 1.29 -16.13 -17.97
N ALA A 222 1.97 -16.46 -16.86
CA ALA A 222 2.96 -15.60 -16.23
C ALA A 222 4.33 -15.55 -16.96
N ASP A 223 4.50 -16.36 -18.02
CA ASP A 223 5.73 -16.49 -18.82
C ASP A 223 5.56 -15.99 -20.27
N ILE A 224 4.79 -14.91 -20.51
CA ILE A 224 4.79 -14.17 -21.80
C ILE A 224 5.40 -12.78 -21.62
#